data_AF-A0A9P1V4B3-F1
#
_entry.id   AF-A0A9P1V4B3-F1
#
_cell.length_a   1.000
_cell.length_b   1.000
_cell.length_c   1.000
_cell.angle_alpha   90.00
_cell.angle_beta   90.00
_cell.angle_gamma   90.00
#
_symmetry.space_group_name_H-M   'P 1'
#
loop_
_entity.id
_entity.type
_entity.pdbx_description
1 polymer ?
#
loop_
_entity_poly.entity_id
_entity_poly.type
_entity_poly.pdbx_seq_one_letter_code
_entity_poly.pdbx_strand_id
1 'polypeptide(L)'
;MNMLIILGLFLMNKTNRVCIFAHYDKDNIIDPYVIYYLKKLKEANIDVVFVSVSNILNTELIKPYTINIINRDNIGYDFMSWQVGLASINDIQQYDELIFCNDSCYGPLYPLDHILNKFTDDGNTDFWGITDNIQLGYHIQSYFIAFKSNVFNSDVFKEFINSISVEKSKEDIVYKYEVGLTKKLHSRGFKSSVLVSYKEILSTIDPKKIYLDKFNRICTLLYKSLKEPSGAYNRIVNFFMTIRKYTKKLKEFSVKENSNITFVAWREILINGSPFIKVMLLRDNPTGLKNLSSYESIINELSEYDISLIDKHLKRVNNID
;
A
#
# COMPACT_ATOMS: atom_id res chain seq x y z
N MET A 1 24.92 20.56 35.94
CA MET A 1 23.95 19.75 35.17
C MET A 1 24.77 18.70 34.42
N ASN A 2 24.71 17.43 34.86
CA ASN A 2 25.69 16.41 34.48
C ASN A 2 25.68 16.14 32.98
N MET A 3 26.88 16.03 32.37
CA MET A 3 27.06 15.60 30.98
C MET A 3 26.42 14.23 30.70
N LEU A 4 26.26 13.39 31.74
CA LEU A 4 25.49 12.14 31.74
C LEU A 4 23.98 12.33 31.57
N ILE A 5 23.40 13.44 32.07
CA ILE A 5 21.99 13.77 31.84
C ILE A 5 21.80 14.27 30.41
N ILE A 6 22.77 15.02 29.87
CA ILE A 6 22.77 15.46 28.47
C ILE A 6 22.96 14.27 27.51
N LEU A 7 23.87 13.33 27.81
CA LEU A 7 24.00 12.07 27.06
C LEU A 7 22.76 11.17 27.21
N GLY A 8 22.16 11.12 28.40
CA GLY A 8 20.92 10.37 28.66
C GLY A 8 19.68 10.97 27.98
N LEU A 9 19.67 12.29 27.73
CA LEU A 9 18.67 12.98 26.92
C LEU A 9 18.92 12.81 25.40
N PHE A 10 20.18 12.60 24.99
CA PHE A 10 20.55 12.36 23.58
C PHE A 10 20.44 10.89 23.15
N LEU A 11 20.47 9.96 24.11
CA LEU A 11 19.98 8.60 23.93
C LEU A 11 18.45 8.61 24.08
N MET A 12 17.75 9.33 23.20
CA MET A 12 16.38 8.93 22.89
C MET A 12 16.49 7.45 22.48
N ASN A 13 15.90 6.53 23.25
CA ASN A 13 15.86 5.11 22.90
C ASN A 13 15.39 5.05 21.45
N LYS A 14 16.31 4.74 20.54
CA LYS A 14 16.01 4.70 19.12
C LYS A 14 15.02 3.55 18.95
N THR A 15 13.80 3.88 18.55
CA THR A 15 12.72 2.90 18.37
C THR A 15 13.20 1.79 17.45
N ASN A 16 13.18 0.56 17.95
CA ASN A 16 13.57 -0.61 17.18
C ASN A 16 12.39 -1.01 16.30
N ARG A 17 12.61 -1.03 14.98
CA ARG A 17 11.56 -1.34 14.01
C ARG A 17 11.94 -2.54 13.18
N VAL A 18 10.97 -3.41 12.91
CA VAL A 18 11.10 -4.47 11.93
C VAL A 18 10.03 -4.32 10.86
N CYS A 19 10.41 -4.52 9.61
CA CYS A 19 9.54 -4.50 8.46
C CYS A 19 9.53 -5.86 7.79
N ILE A 20 8.34 -6.33 7.44
CA ILE A 20 8.15 -7.46 6.53
C ILE A 20 7.76 -6.90 5.17
N PHE A 21 8.67 -7.03 4.22
CA PHE A 21 8.52 -6.51 2.87
C PHE A 21 8.01 -7.61 1.95
N ALA A 22 6.78 -7.51 1.47
CA ALA A 22 6.23 -8.44 0.48
C ALA A 22 6.63 -8.00 -0.93
N HIS A 23 7.15 -8.94 -1.71
CA HIS A 23 7.66 -8.70 -3.06
C HIS A 23 7.05 -9.65 -4.09
N TYR A 24 6.69 -9.10 -5.24
CA TYR A 24 6.29 -9.83 -6.43
C TYR A 24 6.74 -9.12 -7.71
N ASP A 25 7.44 -9.86 -8.54
CA ASP A 25 7.72 -9.51 -9.92
C ASP A 25 7.43 -10.68 -10.87
N LYS A 26 6.76 -10.39 -11.99
CA LYS A 26 6.36 -11.38 -13.00
C LYS A 26 7.55 -11.99 -13.76
N ASP A 27 8.66 -11.27 -13.85
CA ASP A 27 9.86 -11.65 -14.59
C ASP A 27 10.95 -12.21 -13.65
N ASN A 28 10.60 -12.43 -12.37
CA ASN A 28 11.47 -12.96 -11.32
C ASN A 28 12.71 -12.13 -10.99
N ILE A 29 12.62 -10.81 -11.15
CA ILE A 29 13.70 -9.88 -10.80
C ILE A 29 13.34 -9.01 -9.60
N ILE A 30 14.34 -8.33 -9.05
CA ILE A 30 14.13 -7.23 -8.09
C ILE A 30 14.43 -5.93 -8.85
N ASP A 31 13.41 -5.09 -9.07
CA ASP A 31 13.63 -3.83 -9.76
C ASP A 31 14.49 -2.85 -8.95
N PRO A 32 15.21 -1.94 -9.62
CA PRO A 32 15.99 -0.89 -8.97
C PRO A 32 15.21 -0.03 -7.96
N TYR A 33 13.92 0.25 -8.20
CA TYR A 33 13.10 1.02 -7.25
C TYR A 33 12.83 0.25 -5.94
N VAL A 34 12.76 -1.09 -5.99
CA VAL A 34 12.63 -1.93 -4.80
C VAL A 34 13.92 -1.90 -3.99
N ILE A 35 15.08 -2.01 -4.65
CA ILE A 35 16.40 -1.90 -3.98
C ILE A 35 16.53 -0.52 -3.32
N TYR A 36 16.13 0.54 -4.01
CA TYR A 36 16.08 1.90 -3.44
C TYR A 36 15.19 1.96 -2.20
N TYR A 37 14.00 1.37 -2.25
CA TYR A 37 13.09 1.34 -1.10
C TYR A 37 13.72 0.61 0.09
N LEU A 38 14.30 -0.58 -0.11
CA LEU A 38 14.98 -1.35 0.94
C LEU A 38 16.14 -0.56 1.58
N LYS A 39 16.94 0.12 0.75
CA LYS A 39 18.00 1.02 1.23
C LYS A 39 17.43 2.11 2.14
N LYS A 40 16.33 2.75 1.74
CA LYS A 40 15.68 3.81 2.53
C LYS A 40 15.07 3.31 3.84
N LEU A 41 14.52 2.09 3.85
CA LEU A 41 14.08 1.44 5.10
C LEU A 41 15.27 1.21 6.04
N LYS A 42 16.40 0.71 5.52
CA LYS A 42 17.62 0.50 6.32
C LYS A 42 18.18 1.81 6.88
N GLU A 43 18.24 2.87 6.07
CA GLU A 43 18.66 4.22 6.48
C GLU A 43 17.77 4.76 7.63
N ALA A 44 16.47 4.48 7.59
CA ALA A 44 15.52 4.82 8.66
C ALA A 44 15.58 3.89 9.89
N ASN A 45 16.63 3.06 10.01
CA ASN A 45 16.85 2.12 11.12
C ASN A 45 15.75 1.07 11.26
N ILE A 46 15.27 0.55 10.13
CA ILE A 46 14.30 -0.53 10.09
C ILE A 46 15.03 -1.81 9.66
N ASP A 47 14.93 -2.86 10.47
CA ASP A 47 15.34 -4.19 10.06
C ASP A 47 14.34 -4.76 9.06
N VAL A 48 14.81 -5.39 7.98
CA VAL A 48 13.91 -5.86 6.91
C VAL A 48 13.99 -7.38 6.75
N VAL A 49 12.83 -8.04 6.88
CA VAL A 49 12.59 -9.40 6.40
C VAL A 49 11.95 -9.29 5.02
N PHE A 50 12.70 -9.65 3.98
CA PHE A 50 12.22 -9.61 2.60
C PHE A 50 11.59 -10.94 2.22
N VAL A 51 10.32 -10.92 1.80
CA VAL A 51 9.56 -12.12 1.44
C VAL A 51 9.08 -12.00 0.01
N SER A 52 9.67 -12.80 -0.88
CA SER A 52 9.32 -12.84 -2.29
C SER A 52 8.46 -14.06 -2.62
N VAL A 53 7.48 -13.85 -3.50
CA VAL A 53 6.76 -14.94 -4.17
C VAL A 53 7.25 -15.21 -5.59
N SER A 54 8.29 -14.49 -6.01
CA SER A 54 8.99 -14.65 -7.29
C SER A 54 10.27 -15.44 -7.12
N ASN A 55 10.62 -16.27 -8.12
CA ASN A 55 11.81 -17.11 -8.11
C ASN A 55 13.10 -16.31 -8.40
N ILE A 56 13.48 -15.45 -7.45
CA ILE A 56 14.63 -14.55 -7.58
C ILE A 56 15.93 -15.34 -7.52
N LEU A 57 16.74 -15.25 -8.58
CA LEU A 57 18.03 -15.92 -8.67
C LEU A 57 19.17 -15.12 -8.03
N ASN A 58 19.08 -13.78 -7.98
CA ASN A 58 20.14 -12.91 -7.46
C ASN A 58 19.61 -12.01 -6.34
N THR A 59 20.07 -12.28 -5.11
CA THR A 59 19.69 -11.54 -3.90
C THR A 59 20.84 -10.70 -3.32
N GLU A 60 22.04 -10.73 -3.92
CA GLU A 60 23.23 -10.04 -3.41
C GLU A 60 23.02 -8.53 -3.28
N LEU A 61 22.22 -7.94 -4.17
CA LEU A 61 21.93 -6.51 -4.18
C LEU A 61 21.06 -6.05 -3.00
N ILE A 62 20.31 -6.96 -2.36
CA ILE A 62 19.42 -6.62 -1.24
C ILE A 62 19.96 -7.07 0.13
N LYS A 63 20.89 -8.03 0.17
CA LYS A 63 21.50 -8.53 1.42
C LYS A 63 21.98 -7.43 2.37
N PRO A 64 22.63 -6.33 1.92
CA PRO A 64 23.07 -5.26 2.83
C PRO A 64 21.92 -4.53 3.55
N TYR A 65 20.69 -4.64 3.04
CA TYR A 65 19.52 -3.92 3.53
C TYR A 65 18.53 -4.82 4.27
N THR A 66 18.76 -6.13 4.29
CA THR A 66 17.84 -7.13 4.84
C THR A 66 18.50 -7.98 5.91
N ILE A 67 17.76 -8.32 6.97
CA ILE A 67 18.20 -9.27 7.99
C ILE A 67 17.85 -10.72 7.63
N ASN A 68 16.84 -10.91 6.77
CA ASN A 68 16.41 -12.22 6.29
C ASN A 68 15.77 -12.10 4.90
N ILE A 69 15.91 -13.14 4.07
CA ILE A 69 15.36 -13.22 2.72
C ILE A 69 14.66 -14.57 2.58
N ILE A 70 13.37 -14.55 2.31
CA ILE A 70 12.51 -15.73 2.21
C ILE A 70 11.91 -15.78 0.81
N ASN A 71 12.06 -16.92 0.14
CA ASN A 71 11.32 -17.22 -1.08
C ASN A 71 10.19 -18.21 -0.74
N ARG A 72 9.00 -17.98 -1.30
CA ARG A 72 7.83 -18.84 -1.08
C ARG A 72 6.97 -18.96 -2.34
N ASP A 73 6.05 -19.90 -2.31
CA ASP A 73 5.09 -20.07 -3.42
C ASP A 73 4.16 -18.87 -3.55
N ASN A 74 3.78 -18.55 -4.79
CA ASN A 74 2.85 -17.48 -5.14
C ASN A 74 1.39 -17.86 -4.87
N ILE A 75 1.09 -18.02 -3.57
CA ILE A 75 -0.24 -18.25 -3.02
C ILE A 75 -0.48 -17.32 -1.82
N GLY A 76 -1.72 -16.89 -1.63
CA GLY A 76 -2.13 -16.11 -0.45
C GLY A 76 -1.73 -14.62 -0.45
N TYR A 77 -1.10 -14.13 -1.54
CA TYR A 77 -0.73 -12.71 -1.72
C TYR A 77 0.12 -12.15 -0.56
N ASP A 78 0.20 -10.82 -0.46
CA ASP A 78 1.07 -10.11 0.51
C ASP A 78 0.79 -10.49 1.96
N PHE A 79 -0.47 -10.75 2.32
CA PHE A 79 -0.84 -11.15 3.69
C PHE A 79 -0.15 -12.45 4.12
N MET A 80 -0.06 -13.43 3.23
CA MET A 80 0.64 -14.67 3.53
C MET A 80 2.16 -14.46 3.55
N SER A 81 2.69 -13.53 2.75
CA SER A 81 4.09 -13.10 2.85
C SER A 81 4.40 -12.45 4.21
N TRP A 82 3.51 -11.59 4.72
CA TRP A 82 3.64 -11.00 6.05
C TRP A 82 3.51 -12.03 7.16
N GLN A 83 2.58 -12.98 7.05
CA GLN A 83 2.44 -14.10 7.99
C GLN A 83 3.74 -14.92 8.07
N VAL A 84 4.28 -15.33 6.91
CA VAL A 84 5.52 -16.13 6.82
C VAL A 84 6.73 -15.35 7.34
N GLY A 85 6.86 -14.08 6.95
CA GLY A 85 7.94 -13.24 7.45
C GLY A 85 7.89 -13.08 8.96
N LEU A 86 6.69 -12.94 9.54
CA LEU A 86 6.52 -12.71 10.98
C LEU A 86 6.88 -13.98 11.75
N ALA A 87 6.47 -15.14 11.24
CA ALA A 87 6.84 -16.43 11.80
C ALA A 87 8.35 -16.72 11.76
N SER A 88 9.12 -16.03 10.90
CA SER A 88 10.58 -16.18 10.82
C SER A 88 11.34 -15.37 11.88
N ILE A 89 10.67 -14.47 12.61
CA ILE A 89 11.28 -13.61 13.62
C ILE A 89 11.13 -14.28 14.98
N ASN A 90 12.23 -14.75 15.57
CA ASN A 90 12.21 -15.42 16.87
C ASN A 90 11.87 -14.46 18.02
N ASP A 91 12.52 -13.30 18.07
CA ASP A 91 12.45 -12.35 19.19
C ASP A 91 11.68 -11.09 18.82
N ILE A 92 10.46 -11.23 18.30
CA ILE A 92 9.63 -10.07 17.87
C ILE A 92 9.40 -9.05 19.01
N GLN A 93 9.50 -9.49 20.27
CA GLN A 93 9.36 -8.66 21.48
C GLN A 93 10.45 -7.59 21.64
N GLN A 94 11.58 -7.71 20.94
CA GLN A 94 12.65 -6.70 20.99
C GLN A 94 12.34 -5.44 20.18
N TYR A 95 11.35 -5.53 19.30
CA TYR A 95 10.92 -4.43 18.45
C TYR A 95 9.79 -3.65 19.12
N ASP A 96 9.79 -2.34 18.90
CA ASP A 96 8.74 -1.44 19.38
C ASP A 96 7.62 -1.29 18.34
N GLU A 97 7.97 -1.40 17.05
CA GLU A 97 7.03 -1.35 15.93
C GLU A 97 7.29 -2.45 14.89
N LEU A 98 6.20 -3.05 14.41
CA LEU A 98 6.15 -3.98 13.30
C LEU A 98 5.52 -3.29 12.08
N ILE A 99 6.19 -3.31 10.94
CA ILE A 99 5.73 -2.70 9.69
C ILE A 99 5.45 -3.80 8.66
N PHE A 100 4.30 -3.70 8.01
CA PHE A 100 4.00 -4.42 6.77
C PHE A 100 4.04 -3.42 5.62
N CYS A 101 4.83 -3.71 4.59
CA CYS A 101 4.80 -2.98 3.34
C CYS A 101 5.06 -3.91 2.15
N ASN A 102 4.89 -3.37 0.94
CA ASN A 102 5.09 -4.09 -0.31
C ASN A 102 5.66 -3.19 -1.41
N ASP A 103 6.01 -3.81 -2.53
CA ASP A 103 6.49 -3.15 -3.75
C ASP A 103 5.39 -2.55 -4.64
N SER A 104 4.13 -2.47 -4.17
CA SER A 104 3.03 -1.89 -4.98
C SER A 104 3.10 -0.36 -5.14
N CYS A 105 4.15 0.27 -4.62
CA CYS A 105 4.39 1.70 -4.62
C CYS A 105 5.85 2.02 -5.01
N TYR A 106 6.03 3.13 -5.74
CA TYR A 106 7.31 3.79 -5.86
C TYR A 106 7.53 4.72 -4.66
N GLY A 107 8.76 4.76 -4.16
CA GLY A 107 9.17 5.57 -3.04
C GLY A 107 10.18 4.85 -2.13
N PRO A 108 10.41 5.37 -0.92
CA PRO A 108 9.84 6.61 -0.41
C PRO A 108 10.41 7.83 -1.16
N LEU A 109 9.58 8.81 -1.49
CA LEU A 109 10.01 10.01 -2.22
C LEU A 109 10.94 10.91 -1.38
N TYR A 110 10.85 10.83 -0.06
CA TYR A 110 11.69 11.56 0.90
C TYR A 110 11.95 10.69 2.15
N PRO A 111 12.90 11.07 3.02
CA PRO A 111 13.20 10.30 4.23
C PRO A 111 11.97 10.05 5.11
N LEU A 112 11.84 8.83 5.64
CA LEU A 112 10.67 8.40 6.41
C LEU A 112 10.72 8.85 7.88
N ASP A 113 11.86 9.34 8.36
CA ASP A 113 12.11 9.65 9.78
C ASP A 113 11.03 10.55 10.39
N HIS A 114 10.64 11.61 9.69
CA HIS A 114 9.60 12.53 10.17
C HIS A 114 8.25 11.85 10.34
N ILE A 115 7.87 10.93 9.43
CA ILE A 115 6.60 10.21 9.48
C ILE A 115 6.65 9.17 10.61
N LEU A 116 7.74 8.41 10.69
CA LEU A 116 7.94 7.39 11.72
C LEU A 116 7.89 8.02 13.11
N ASN A 117 8.65 9.09 13.34
CA ASN A 117 8.70 9.77 14.64
C ASN A 117 7.34 10.37 15.02
N LYS A 118 6.63 11.01 14.06
CA LYS A 118 5.28 11.55 14.28
C LYS A 118 4.33 10.53 14.90
N PHE A 119 4.30 9.30 14.40
CA PHE A 119 3.37 8.28 14.89
C PHE A 119 3.91 7.47 16.07
N THR A 120 5.23 7.30 16.15
CA THR A 120 5.87 6.66 17.29
C THR A 120 5.57 7.42 18.57
N ASP A 121 5.73 8.75 18.54
CA ASP A 121 5.55 9.63 19.70
C ASP A 121 4.07 9.91 20.03
N ASP A 122 3.14 9.50 19.15
CA ASP A 122 1.72 9.69 19.37
C ASP A 122 1.13 8.63 20.32
N GLY A 123 0.92 9.03 21.58
CA GLY A 123 0.28 8.21 22.61
C GLY A 123 -1.19 7.87 22.37
N ASN A 124 -1.83 8.41 21.33
CA ASN A 124 -3.21 8.09 20.94
C ASN A 124 -3.31 7.16 19.74
N THR A 125 -2.20 6.66 19.21
CA THR A 125 -2.16 5.79 18.05
C THR A 125 -1.51 4.46 18.40
N ASP A 126 -2.24 3.36 18.18
CA ASP A 126 -1.75 1.99 18.39
C ASP A 126 -1.25 1.36 17.08
N PHE A 127 -1.86 1.73 15.96
CA PHE A 127 -1.41 1.34 14.62
C PHE A 127 -1.68 2.44 13.60
N TRP A 128 -0.89 2.53 12.55
CA TRP A 128 -1.00 3.60 11.58
C TRP A 128 -0.61 3.19 10.17
N GLY A 129 -0.98 3.99 9.18
CA GLY A 129 -0.52 3.80 7.81
C GLY A 129 -0.47 5.11 7.04
N ILE A 130 -0.16 5.04 5.76
CA ILE A 130 0.03 6.25 4.95
C ILE A 130 -1.32 6.83 4.52
N THR A 131 -2.25 5.99 4.09
CA THR A 131 -3.60 6.40 3.67
C THR A 131 -4.66 5.44 4.18
N ASP A 132 -5.88 5.94 4.35
CA ASP A 132 -7.08 5.14 4.58
C ASP A 132 -8.04 5.21 3.39
N ASN A 133 -9.00 4.29 3.36
CA ASN A 133 -9.99 4.18 2.32
C ASN A 133 -11.32 3.66 2.89
N ILE A 134 -12.42 3.95 2.20
CA ILE A 134 -13.78 3.54 2.57
C ILE A 134 -14.52 2.72 1.50
N GLN A 135 -13.90 2.49 0.34
CA GLN A 135 -14.55 1.89 -0.83
C GLN A 135 -15.31 0.57 -0.54
N LEU A 136 -14.87 -0.22 0.45
CA LEU A 136 -15.47 -1.50 0.86
C LEU A 136 -15.76 -1.56 2.37
N GLY A 137 -15.66 -0.42 3.05
CA GLY A 137 -15.55 -0.32 4.51
C GLY A 137 -14.28 0.45 4.90
N TYR A 138 -14.33 1.14 6.04
CA TYR A 138 -13.18 1.88 6.54
C TYR A 138 -12.00 0.96 6.82
N HIS A 139 -10.84 1.27 6.25
CA HIS A 139 -9.60 0.55 6.51
C HIS A 139 -8.37 1.41 6.22
N ILE A 140 -7.27 1.10 6.90
CA ILE A 140 -5.94 1.59 6.51
C ILE A 140 -5.42 0.74 5.35
N GLN A 141 -4.84 1.38 4.33
CA GLN A 141 -4.32 0.66 3.18
C GLN A 141 -3.00 -0.04 3.51
N SER A 142 -2.90 -1.32 3.15
CA SER A 142 -1.88 -2.25 3.62
C SER A 142 -0.51 -2.15 2.94
N TYR A 143 -0.34 -1.25 1.95
CA TYR A 143 0.96 -1.08 1.28
C TYR A 143 2.03 -0.47 2.18
N PHE A 144 1.60 0.18 3.26
CA PHE A 144 2.45 0.58 4.36
C PHE A 144 1.56 0.75 5.59
N ILE A 145 1.66 -0.19 6.52
CA ILE A 145 0.95 -0.17 7.81
C ILE A 145 1.92 -0.60 8.92
N ALA A 146 1.88 0.12 10.03
CA ALA A 146 2.74 -0.08 11.18
C ALA A 146 1.90 -0.33 12.43
N PHE A 147 2.37 -1.23 13.29
CA PHE A 147 1.71 -1.64 14.51
C PHE A 147 2.68 -1.46 15.67
N LYS A 148 2.25 -0.80 16.74
CA LYS A 148 3.03 -0.72 17.98
C LYS A 148 2.99 -2.05 18.72
N SER A 149 3.94 -2.24 19.64
CA SER A 149 4.10 -3.48 20.41
C SER A 149 2.85 -3.94 21.14
N ASN A 150 2.03 -3.03 21.67
CA ASN A 150 0.75 -3.39 22.27
C ASN A 150 -0.22 -4.06 21.29
N VAL A 151 -0.16 -3.72 20.00
CA VAL A 151 -1.00 -4.34 18.95
C VAL A 151 -0.46 -5.70 18.56
N PHE A 152 0.78 -5.80 18.09
CA PHE A 152 1.27 -7.07 17.54
C PHE A 152 1.50 -8.15 18.60
N ASN A 153 1.59 -7.77 19.87
CA ASN A 153 1.61 -8.71 21.00
C ASN A 153 0.24 -9.16 21.47
N SER A 154 -0.83 -8.49 21.04
CA SER A 154 -2.20 -8.82 21.45
C SER A 154 -2.69 -10.14 20.83
N ASP A 155 -3.59 -10.81 21.55
CA ASP A 155 -4.22 -12.04 21.05
C ASP A 155 -5.03 -11.79 19.79
N VAL A 156 -5.71 -10.63 19.69
CA VAL A 156 -6.52 -10.31 18.50
C VAL A 156 -5.67 -10.24 17.23
N PHE A 157 -4.45 -9.71 17.33
CA PHE A 157 -3.51 -9.63 16.20
C PHE A 157 -2.96 -11.01 15.87
N LYS A 158 -2.50 -11.78 16.87
CA LYS A 158 -2.00 -13.15 16.68
C LYS A 158 -3.05 -14.06 16.04
N GLU A 159 -4.29 -14.01 16.54
CA GLU A 159 -5.42 -14.71 15.94
C GLU A 159 -5.67 -14.29 14.50
N PHE A 160 -5.57 -12.99 14.19
CA PHE A 160 -5.74 -12.50 12.82
C PHE A 160 -4.65 -13.07 11.91
N ILE A 161 -3.38 -12.96 12.31
CA ILE A 161 -2.25 -13.49 11.55
C ILE A 161 -2.41 -15.01 11.33
N ASN A 162 -2.79 -15.75 12.36
CA ASN A 162 -3.00 -17.20 12.27
C ASN A 162 -4.23 -17.59 11.43
N SER A 163 -5.17 -16.67 11.20
CA SER A 163 -6.35 -16.89 10.36
C SER A 163 -6.10 -16.66 8.87
N ILE A 164 -4.93 -16.13 8.49
CA ILE A 164 -4.56 -15.92 7.09
C ILE A 164 -4.42 -17.27 6.41
N SER A 165 -5.25 -17.48 5.40
CA SER A 165 -5.36 -18.68 4.57
C SER A 165 -5.50 -18.31 3.09
N VAL A 166 -5.30 -19.31 2.22
CA VAL A 166 -5.56 -19.15 0.77
C VAL A 166 -7.06 -18.92 0.56
N GLU A 167 -7.40 -17.79 -0.05
CA GLU A 167 -8.79 -17.41 -0.35
C GLU A 167 -9.14 -17.65 -1.82
N LYS A 168 -10.45 -17.75 -2.10
CA LYS A 168 -10.99 -18.08 -3.42
C LYS A 168 -10.94 -16.91 -4.40
N SER A 169 -10.94 -15.66 -3.92
CA SER A 169 -10.92 -14.47 -4.76
C SER A 169 -10.08 -13.33 -4.16
N LYS A 170 -9.66 -12.38 -5.00
CA LYS A 170 -8.95 -11.16 -4.56
C LYS A 170 -9.85 -10.27 -3.71
N GLU A 171 -11.14 -10.21 -4.02
CA GLU A 171 -12.13 -9.46 -3.25
C GLU A 171 -12.27 -10.00 -1.83
N ASP A 172 -12.24 -11.33 -1.66
CA ASP A 172 -12.27 -11.96 -0.34
C ASP A 172 -11.02 -11.60 0.48
N ILE A 173 -9.86 -11.49 -0.17
CA ILE A 173 -8.61 -11.04 0.48
C ILE A 173 -8.72 -9.61 0.99
N VAL A 174 -9.15 -8.68 0.13
CA VAL A 174 -9.29 -7.27 0.54
C VAL A 174 -10.31 -7.14 1.67
N TYR A 175 -11.45 -7.82 1.56
CA TYR A 175 -12.49 -7.73 2.58
C TYR A 175 -12.08 -8.42 3.90
N LYS A 176 -11.57 -9.65 3.82
CA LYS A 176 -11.21 -10.45 5.00
C LYS A 176 -9.95 -9.92 5.69
N TYR A 177 -8.99 -9.42 4.91
CA TYR A 177 -7.68 -9.06 5.45
C TYR A 177 -7.43 -7.55 5.55
N GLU A 178 -7.60 -6.75 4.49
CA GLU A 178 -7.38 -5.28 4.63
C GLU A 178 -8.48 -4.64 5.49
N VAL A 179 -9.74 -4.83 5.11
CA VAL A 179 -10.89 -4.32 5.87
C VAL A 179 -11.04 -5.05 7.20
N GLY A 180 -10.88 -6.38 7.17
CA GLY A 180 -11.01 -7.21 8.36
C GLY A 180 -9.98 -6.87 9.44
N LEU A 181 -8.71 -6.59 9.10
CA LEU A 181 -7.68 -6.23 10.07
C LEU A 181 -8.04 -4.96 10.84
N THR A 182 -8.29 -3.87 10.12
CA THR A 182 -8.62 -2.56 10.73
C THR A 182 -9.87 -2.70 11.60
N LYS A 183 -10.92 -3.35 11.07
CA LYS A 183 -12.18 -3.56 11.79
C LYS A 183 -11.99 -4.40 13.05
N LYS A 184 -11.21 -5.49 12.98
CA LYS A 184 -10.97 -6.38 14.13
C LYS A 184 -10.22 -5.64 15.23
N LEU A 185 -9.19 -4.86 14.89
CA LEU A 185 -8.44 -4.05 15.86
C LEU A 185 -9.32 -2.97 16.50
N HIS A 186 -10.07 -2.20 15.71
CA HIS A 186 -11.02 -1.21 16.22
C HIS A 186 -12.07 -1.82 17.15
N SER A 187 -12.59 -3.01 16.82
CA SER A 187 -13.58 -3.70 17.67
C SER A 187 -13.05 -4.09 19.04
N ARG A 188 -11.73 -4.11 19.23
CA ARG A 188 -11.05 -4.36 20.50
C ARG A 188 -10.52 -3.09 21.16
N GLY A 189 -10.88 -1.91 20.65
CA GLY A 189 -10.55 -0.62 21.25
C GLY A 189 -9.19 -0.04 20.83
N PHE A 190 -8.45 -0.70 19.94
CA PHE A 190 -7.22 -0.13 19.39
C PHE A 190 -7.52 1.09 18.51
N LYS A 191 -6.72 2.13 18.66
CA LYS A 191 -6.84 3.39 17.94
C LYS A 191 -5.90 3.41 16.74
N SER A 192 -6.37 4.00 15.64
CA SER A 192 -5.60 4.09 14.42
C SER A 192 -5.47 5.50 13.90
N SER A 193 -4.34 5.80 13.26
CA SER A 193 -4.13 7.06 12.56
C SER A 193 -3.58 6.85 11.16
N VAL A 194 -3.74 7.84 10.29
CA VAL A 194 -3.13 7.84 8.96
C VAL A 194 -2.44 9.16 8.68
N LEU A 195 -1.43 9.14 7.82
CA LEU A 195 -0.73 10.35 7.41
C LEU A 195 -1.60 11.26 6.57
N VAL A 196 -2.33 10.68 5.61
CA VAL A 196 -3.23 11.38 4.69
C VAL A 196 -4.61 10.73 4.77
N SER A 197 -5.58 11.42 5.37
CA SER A 197 -6.93 10.89 5.52
C SER A 197 -7.78 11.10 4.27
N TYR A 198 -8.55 10.09 3.88
CA TYR A 198 -9.53 10.16 2.81
C TYR A 198 -10.54 11.29 3.07
N LYS A 199 -10.91 11.57 4.34
CA LYS A 199 -11.86 12.63 4.68
C LYS A 199 -11.31 14.01 4.33
N GLU A 200 -10.05 14.25 4.67
CA GLU A 200 -9.34 15.50 4.38
C GLU A 200 -9.22 15.71 2.86
N ILE A 201 -8.82 14.67 2.13
CA ILE A 201 -8.73 14.74 0.67
C ILE A 201 -10.12 14.96 0.04
N LEU A 202 -11.15 14.22 0.46
CA LEU A 202 -12.52 14.44 -0.04
C LEU A 202 -13.08 15.83 0.29
N SER A 203 -12.60 16.48 1.34
CA SER A 203 -13.01 17.85 1.68
C SER A 203 -12.35 18.92 0.81
N THR A 204 -11.22 18.60 0.18
CA THR A 204 -10.39 19.56 -0.58
C THR A 204 -10.48 19.37 -2.10
N ILE A 205 -10.84 18.17 -2.59
CA ILE A 205 -10.94 17.93 -4.03
C ILE A 205 -12.24 18.45 -4.66
N ASP A 206 -12.14 18.96 -5.89
CA ASP A 206 -13.32 19.27 -6.71
C ASP A 206 -14.16 17.99 -6.91
N PRO A 207 -15.43 17.96 -6.45
CA PRO A 207 -16.31 16.82 -6.62
C PRO A 207 -16.40 16.34 -8.07
N LYS A 208 -16.25 17.23 -9.06
CA LYS A 208 -16.24 16.89 -10.49
C LYS A 208 -15.17 15.84 -10.83
N LYS A 209 -14.01 15.85 -10.16
CA LYS A 209 -12.97 14.82 -10.35
C LYS A 209 -13.48 13.42 -10.01
N ILE A 210 -14.22 13.29 -8.90
CA ILE A 210 -14.82 12.03 -8.45
C ILE A 210 -15.87 11.56 -9.44
N TYR A 211 -16.73 12.46 -9.92
CA TYR A 211 -17.76 12.10 -10.91
C TYR A 211 -17.17 11.72 -12.27
N LEU A 212 -16.12 12.42 -12.72
CA LEU A 212 -15.45 12.14 -13.98
C LEU A 212 -14.73 10.78 -13.94
N ASP A 213 -14.05 10.46 -12.83
CA ASP A 213 -13.49 9.12 -12.59
C ASP A 213 -14.56 8.04 -12.73
N LYS A 214 -15.69 8.21 -12.02
CA LYS A 214 -16.81 7.26 -12.07
C LYS A 214 -17.34 7.08 -13.48
N PHE A 215 -17.53 8.19 -14.21
CA PHE A 215 -17.99 8.17 -15.59
C PHE A 215 -17.01 7.41 -16.50
N ASN A 216 -15.72 7.75 -16.43
CA ASN A 216 -14.67 7.10 -17.22
C ASN A 216 -14.59 5.59 -16.91
N ARG A 217 -14.68 5.19 -15.65
CA ARG A 217 -14.67 3.78 -15.25
C ARG A 217 -15.85 3.01 -15.86
N ILE A 218 -17.04 3.60 -15.86
CA ILE A 218 -18.23 3.01 -16.51
C ILE A 218 -17.99 2.88 -18.01
N CYS A 219 -17.54 3.95 -18.66
CA CYS A 219 -17.24 3.94 -20.09
C CYS A 219 -16.20 2.87 -20.46
N THR A 220 -15.13 2.72 -19.68
CA THR A 220 -14.10 1.69 -19.87
C THR A 220 -14.66 0.28 -19.71
N LEU A 221 -15.50 0.05 -18.69
CA LEU A 221 -16.13 -1.26 -18.48
C LEU A 221 -17.10 -1.61 -19.61
N LEU A 222 -17.90 -0.65 -20.06
CA LEU A 222 -18.79 -0.81 -21.21
C LEU A 222 -17.98 -1.12 -22.48
N TYR A 223 -16.91 -0.37 -22.72
CA TYR A 223 -16.02 -0.60 -23.85
C TYR A 223 -15.38 -2.00 -23.83
N LYS A 224 -14.88 -2.46 -22.67
CA LYS A 224 -14.35 -3.82 -22.50
C LYS A 224 -15.41 -4.88 -22.79
N SER A 225 -16.64 -4.70 -22.27
CA SER A 225 -17.74 -5.63 -22.53
C SER A 225 -18.12 -5.75 -24.01
N LEU A 226 -17.97 -4.65 -24.77
CA LEU A 226 -18.23 -4.63 -26.21
C LEU A 226 -17.11 -5.29 -27.04
N LYS A 227 -15.88 -5.33 -26.50
CA LYS A 227 -14.71 -5.94 -27.12
C LYS A 227 -14.52 -7.42 -26.81
N GLU A 228 -15.28 -7.99 -25.87
CA GLU A 228 -15.21 -9.43 -25.60
C GLU A 228 -15.63 -10.23 -26.85
N PRO A 229 -14.85 -11.27 -27.24
CA PRO A 229 -15.15 -12.11 -28.40
C PRO A 229 -16.41 -12.94 -28.12
N SER A 230 -17.56 -12.34 -28.39
CA SER A 230 -18.88 -12.95 -28.26
C SER A 230 -19.74 -12.56 -29.46
N GLY A 231 -20.66 -13.44 -29.86
CA GLY A 231 -21.59 -13.19 -30.96
C GLY A 231 -22.34 -11.85 -30.78
N ALA A 232 -22.76 -11.22 -31.88
CA ALA A 232 -23.36 -9.87 -31.85
C ALA A 232 -24.54 -9.75 -30.86
N TYR A 233 -25.35 -10.80 -30.73
CA TYR A 233 -26.43 -10.89 -29.74
C TYR A 233 -25.91 -10.88 -28.29
N ASN A 234 -24.89 -11.67 -27.97
CA ASN A 234 -24.28 -11.74 -26.64
C ASN A 234 -23.59 -10.43 -26.25
N ARG A 235 -22.99 -9.69 -27.21
CA ARG A 235 -22.45 -8.34 -26.95
C ARG A 235 -23.53 -7.35 -26.51
N ILE A 236 -24.68 -7.36 -27.17
CA ILE A 236 -25.80 -6.47 -26.83
C ILE A 236 -26.40 -6.86 -25.47
N VAL A 237 -26.61 -8.16 -25.23
CA VAL A 237 -27.14 -8.66 -23.95
C VAL A 237 -26.16 -8.37 -22.80
N ASN A 238 -24.85 -8.59 -22.99
CA ASN A 238 -23.82 -8.24 -22.01
C ASN A 238 -23.76 -6.74 -21.74
N PHE A 239 -23.90 -5.89 -22.77
CA PHE A 239 -23.94 -4.44 -22.61
C PHE A 239 -25.14 -3.99 -21.77
N PHE A 240 -26.36 -4.47 -22.06
CA PHE A 240 -27.54 -4.13 -21.27
C PHE A 240 -27.52 -4.72 -19.86
N MET A 241 -27.02 -5.94 -19.67
CA MET A 241 -26.82 -6.52 -18.34
C MET A 241 -25.78 -5.74 -17.55
N THR A 242 -24.70 -5.29 -18.19
CA THR A 242 -23.69 -4.39 -17.62
C THR A 242 -24.36 -3.09 -17.19
N ILE A 243 -25.06 -2.38 -18.09
CA ILE A 243 -25.79 -1.15 -17.74
C ILE A 243 -26.77 -1.38 -16.58
N ARG A 244 -27.53 -2.47 -16.57
CA ARG A 244 -28.54 -2.76 -15.53
C ARG A 244 -27.88 -3.11 -14.18
N LYS A 245 -26.79 -3.87 -14.19
CA LYS A 245 -25.96 -4.16 -13.01
C LYS A 245 -25.34 -2.88 -12.45
N TYR A 246 -24.86 -1.99 -13.31
CA TYR A 246 -24.21 -0.74 -12.90
C TYR A 246 -25.18 0.37 -12.53
N THR A 247 -26.37 0.47 -13.12
CA THR A 247 -27.43 1.40 -12.67
C THR A 247 -27.96 1.01 -11.29
N LYS A 248 -28.05 -0.29 -10.98
CA LYS A 248 -28.34 -0.76 -9.61
C LYS A 248 -27.20 -0.41 -8.65
N LYS A 249 -25.94 -0.67 -9.03
CA LYS A 249 -24.77 -0.25 -8.25
C LYS A 249 -24.68 1.28 -8.08
N LEU A 250 -25.05 2.09 -9.08
CA LEU A 250 -25.10 3.57 -9.03
C LEU A 250 -26.10 4.13 -8.03
N LYS A 251 -27.21 3.42 -7.77
CA LYS A 251 -28.14 3.78 -6.69
C LYS A 251 -27.63 3.40 -5.30
N GLU A 252 -26.83 2.33 -5.19
CA GLU A 252 -26.16 1.92 -3.95
C GLU A 252 -24.86 2.71 -3.70
N PHE A 253 -24.26 3.27 -4.76
CA PHE A 253 -23.10 4.17 -4.73
C PHE A 253 -23.50 5.56 -4.23
N SER A 254 -23.66 5.72 -2.92
CA SER A 254 -23.57 7.04 -2.30
C SER A 254 -22.29 7.74 -2.82
N VAL A 255 -22.41 8.99 -3.20
CA VAL A 255 -21.50 9.70 -4.12
C VAL A 255 -20.05 9.80 -3.61
N LYS A 256 -19.79 9.63 -2.30
CA LYS A 256 -18.48 9.78 -1.66
C LYS A 256 -17.77 8.46 -1.32
N GLU A 257 -18.44 7.32 -1.30
CA GLU A 257 -17.98 6.16 -0.53
C GLU A 257 -17.45 4.98 -1.34
N ASN A 258 -17.15 5.15 -2.64
CA ASN A 258 -16.85 4.00 -3.51
C ASN A 258 -15.75 4.19 -4.56
N SER A 259 -14.92 5.21 -4.40
CA SER A 259 -13.70 5.38 -5.21
C SER A 259 -12.47 5.21 -4.34
N ASN A 260 -11.47 4.47 -4.83
CA ASN A 260 -10.17 4.43 -4.17
C ASN A 260 -9.48 5.79 -4.35
N ILE A 261 -9.36 6.53 -3.26
CA ILE A 261 -8.89 7.92 -3.30
C ILE A 261 -7.43 8.03 -3.75
N THR A 262 -6.61 6.99 -3.54
CA THR A 262 -5.22 6.95 -4.02
C THR A 262 -5.08 6.99 -5.52
N PHE A 263 -6.13 6.63 -6.27
CA PHE A 263 -6.11 6.76 -7.72
C PHE A 263 -6.73 8.06 -8.21
N VAL A 264 -7.83 8.52 -7.59
CA VAL A 264 -8.54 9.73 -8.05
C VAL A 264 -7.82 11.02 -7.65
N ALA A 265 -7.25 11.04 -6.46
CA ALA A 265 -6.67 12.22 -5.82
C ALA A 265 -5.18 12.02 -5.51
N TRP A 266 -4.47 11.25 -6.36
CA TRP A 266 -3.06 10.91 -6.17
C TRP A 266 -2.17 12.16 -6.00
N ARG A 267 -2.45 13.22 -6.76
CA ARG A 267 -1.69 14.48 -6.69
C ARG A 267 -1.87 15.14 -5.34
N GLU A 268 -3.12 15.25 -4.89
CA GLU A 268 -3.46 15.82 -3.59
C GLU A 268 -2.85 14.98 -2.47
N ILE A 269 -2.84 13.66 -2.59
CA ILE A 269 -2.22 12.76 -1.61
C ILE A 269 -0.70 12.96 -1.53
N LEU A 270 -0.01 13.15 -2.66
CA LEU A 270 1.42 13.48 -2.66
C LEU A 270 1.69 14.86 -2.05
N ILE A 271 0.91 15.87 -2.40
CA ILE A 271 1.03 17.24 -1.86
C ILE A 271 0.79 17.26 -0.35
N ASN A 272 -0.10 16.40 0.16
CA ASN A 272 -0.35 16.25 1.60
C ASN A 272 0.70 15.38 2.31
N GLY A 273 1.82 15.06 1.66
CA GLY A 273 2.92 14.38 2.28
C GLY A 273 2.77 12.85 2.31
N SER A 274 2.16 12.23 1.30
CA SER A 274 2.41 10.79 1.05
C SER A 274 3.81 10.59 0.47
N PRO A 275 4.65 9.71 1.03
CA PRO A 275 5.98 9.42 0.47
C PRO A 275 5.90 8.39 -0.67
N PHE A 276 4.71 7.97 -1.06
CA PHE A 276 4.51 6.88 -2.01
C PHE A 276 3.54 7.26 -3.12
N ILE A 277 3.87 6.82 -4.34
CA ILE A 277 2.97 6.82 -5.49
C ILE A 277 2.74 5.37 -5.96
N LYS A 278 1.48 5.01 -6.22
CA LYS A 278 1.11 3.64 -6.57
C LYS A 278 1.67 3.22 -7.93
N VAL A 279 2.28 2.04 -8.02
CA VAL A 279 2.74 1.46 -9.30
C VAL A 279 1.56 1.31 -10.27
N MET A 280 0.46 0.71 -9.78
CA MET A 280 -0.76 0.49 -10.57
C MET A 280 -1.36 1.78 -11.12
N LEU A 281 -1.22 2.91 -10.41
CA LEU A 281 -1.67 4.20 -10.89
C LEU A 281 -0.94 4.55 -12.19
N LEU A 282 0.39 4.53 -12.18
CA LEU A 282 1.23 4.91 -13.32
C LEU A 282 1.20 3.88 -14.45
N ARG A 283 1.21 2.59 -14.12
CA ARG A 283 1.24 1.50 -15.10
C ARG A 283 -0.11 1.31 -15.81
N ASP A 284 -1.19 1.18 -15.04
CA ASP A 284 -2.48 0.74 -15.58
C ASP A 284 -3.47 1.89 -15.79
N ASN A 285 -3.25 3.03 -15.10
CA ASN A 285 -4.14 4.18 -15.07
C ASN A 285 -5.63 3.76 -14.95
N PRO A 286 -6.02 3.05 -13.87
CA PRO A 286 -7.31 2.36 -13.78
C PRO A 286 -8.52 3.31 -13.85
N THR A 287 -8.29 4.59 -13.57
CA THR A 287 -9.27 5.68 -13.54
C THR A 287 -9.26 6.52 -14.83
N GLY A 288 -8.34 6.25 -15.76
CA GLY A 288 -8.26 6.93 -17.06
C GLY A 288 -7.93 8.42 -16.94
N LEU A 289 -7.05 8.78 -16.01
CA LEU A 289 -6.65 10.17 -15.79
C LEU A 289 -5.89 10.71 -16.99
N LYS A 290 -6.36 11.84 -17.54
CA LYS A 290 -5.76 12.49 -18.71
C LYS A 290 -4.39 13.11 -18.42
N ASN A 291 -4.19 13.61 -17.19
CA ASN A 291 -3.00 14.38 -16.81
C ASN A 291 -2.02 13.55 -15.97
N LEU A 292 -2.04 12.22 -16.09
CA LEU A 292 -1.16 11.39 -15.29
C LEU A 292 0.32 11.61 -15.64
N SER A 293 0.62 12.00 -16.88
CA SER A 293 1.97 12.35 -17.34
C SER A 293 2.65 13.48 -16.55
N SER A 294 1.92 14.26 -15.77
CA SER A 294 2.53 15.30 -14.93
C SER A 294 3.16 14.77 -13.63
N TYR A 295 3.14 13.46 -13.39
CA TYR A 295 3.71 12.88 -12.15
C TYR A 295 5.18 13.25 -11.97
N GLU A 296 5.96 13.28 -13.05
CA GLU A 296 7.39 13.60 -13.02
C GLU A 296 7.64 15.00 -12.46
N SER A 297 6.93 15.99 -12.99
CA SER A 297 7.02 17.38 -12.53
C SER A 297 6.66 17.52 -11.05
N ILE A 298 5.64 16.79 -10.59
CA ILE A 298 5.20 16.86 -9.19
C ILE A 298 6.21 16.17 -8.27
N ILE A 299 6.76 15.02 -8.66
CA ILE A 299 7.79 14.33 -7.87
C ILE A 299 9.06 15.18 -7.76
N ASN A 300 9.49 15.80 -8.87
CA ASN A 300 10.65 16.72 -8.88
C ASN A 300 10.42 17.98 -8.04
N GLU A 301 9.19 18.49 -7.99
CA GLU A 301 8.85 19.65 -7.14
C GLU A 301 8.87 19.28 -5.65
N LEU A 302 8.43 18.06 -5.31
CA LEU A 302 8.26 17.62 -3.92
C LEU A 302 9.50 16.90 -3.35
N SER A 303 10.43 16.43 -4.18
CA SER A 303 11.51 15.55 -3.73
C SER A 303 12.69 15.44 -4.70
N GLU A 304 13.80 14.88 -4.19
CA GLU A 304 14.99 14.51 -4.97
C GLU A 304 14.95 13.03 -5.44
N TYR A 305 13.76 12.42 -5.49
CA TYR A 305 13.63 11.03 -5.90
C TYR A 305 14.04 10.83 -7.37
N ASP A 306 14.89 9.82 -7.65
CA ASP A 306 15.33 9.50 -9.01
C ASP A 306 14.17 8.90 -9.84
N ILE A 307 13.53 9.74 -10.64
CA ILE A 307 12.44 9.37 -11.54
C ILE A 307 12.85 8.29 -12.54
N SER A 308 14.14 8.18 -12.88
CA SER A 308 14.59 7.15 -13.82
C SER A 308 14.30 5.73 -13.32
N LEU A 309 14.14 5.54 -11.99
CA LEU A 309 13.72 4.27 -11.40
C LEU A 309 12.28 3.91 -11.77
N ILE A 310 11.39 4.90 -11.82
CA ILE A 310 10.00 4.72 -12.30
C ILE A 310 10.01 4.40 -13.78
N ASP A 311 10.72 5.20 -14.59
CA ASP A 311 10.71 5.07 -16.04
C ASP A 311 11.28 3.73 -16.50
N LYS A 312 12.38 3.26 -15.89
CA LYS A 312 12.97 1.95 -16.16
C LYS A 312 11.96 0.83 -15.87
N HIS A 313 11.28 0.90 -14.72
CA HIS A 313 10.27 -0.09 -14.37
C HIS A 313 9.08 -0.06 -15.33
N LEU A 314 8.53 1.13 -15.63
CA LEU A 314 7.37 1.29 -16.52
C LEU A 314 7.68 0.82 -17.95
N LYS A 315 8.84 1.16 -18.51
CA LYS A 315 9.28 0.66 -19.83
C LYS A 315 9.33 -0.86 -19.86
N ARG A 316 9.94 -1.47 -18.83
CA ARG A 316 10.05 -2.93 -18.70
C ARG A 316 8.68 -3.61 -18.64
N VAL A 317 7.77 -3.15 -17.77
CA VAL A 317 6.49 -3.86 -17.56
C VAL A 317 5.47 -3.61 -18.67
N ASN A 318 5.59 -2.49 -19.40
CA ASN A 318 4.70 -2.17 -20.52
C ASN A 318 5.21 -2.69 -21.87
N ASN A 319 6.39 -3.32 -21.94
CA ASN A 319 7.03 -3.77 -23.19
C ASN A 319 7.15 -2.63 -24.23
N ILE A 320 7.48 -1.42 -23.79
CA ILE A 320 7.73 -0.28 -24.69
C ILE A 320 9.24 -0.28 -24.95
N ASP A 321 9.63 -0.82 -26.10
CA ASP A 321 11.00 -0.75 -26.64
C ASP A 321 11.43 0.69 -26.95
#